data_AF-Q0AZF1-F1
#
_entry.id   AF-Q0AZF1-F1
#
_cell.length_a   1.000
_cell.length_b   1.000
_cell.length_c   1.000
_cell.angle_alpha   90.00
_cell.angle_beta   90.00
_cell.angle_gamma   90.00
#
_symmetry.space_group_name_H-M   'P 1'
#
loop_
_entity.id
_entity.type
_entity.pdbx_description
1 polymer ?
#
loop_
_entity_poly.entity_id
_entity_poly.type
_entity_poly.pdbx_seq_one_letter_code
_entity_poly.pdbx_strand_id
1 'polypeptide(L)'
;MDMKKALILSLILLLSFSLFACGVKGNQQQQPGQKEEQQQPAGESDEADADSIIYKNTSYGFNFSLPKNWKGYTIVNSQWEGLATGDAQEAAIVETGPMISIRHPQWTVDNPRQDIPLMVFTTIQWNSLQENKFHIGAAPIGPKELGSNAKYVFALPARYNFAFPTGYEEVEEILENNPLQPVEYP
;
A
#
# COMPACT_ATOMS: atom_id res chain seq x y z
N MET A 1 -38.52 -25.79 24.31
CA MET A 1 -39.69 -25.05 23.78
C MET A 1 -39.79 -23.74 24.54
N ASP A 2 -40.34 -22.71 23.91
CA ASP A 2 -40.43 -21.30 24.34
C ASP A 2 -39.27 -20.39 23.92
N MET A 3 -39.48 -19.19 23.38
CA MET A 3 -40.32 -18.76 22.24
C MET A 3 -39.66 -17.47 21.70
N LYS A 4 -39.33 -17.50 20.40
CA LYS A 4 -39.20 -16.39 19.42
C LYS A 4 -38.92 -14.98 19.97
N LYS A 5 -37.67 -14.50 19.81
CA LYS A 5 -37.38 -13.06 19.70
C LYS A 5 -37.60 -12.64 18.24
N ALA A 6 -38.59 -11.77 18.02
CA ALA A 6 -38.97 -11.27 16.70
C ALA A 6 -37.90 -10.31 16.16
N LEU A 7 -37.49 -10.54 14.90
CA LEU A 7 -36.77 -9.57 14.07
C LEU A 7 -37.68 -8.38 13.76
N ILE A 8 -37.18 -7.16 13.94
CA ILE A 8 -37.81 -5.94 13.41
C ILE A 8 -37.13 -5.63 12.07
N LEU A 9 -37.91 -5.71 10.99
CA LEU A 9 -37.50 -5.32 9.64
C LEU A 9 -37.41 -3.79 9.51
N SER A 10 -36.34 -3.35 8.86
CA SER A 10 -36.16 -2.03 8.26
C SER A 10 -36.96 -1.89 6.95
N LEU A 11 -37.70 -0.79 6.74
CA LEU A 11 -37.90 -0.19 5.40
C LEU A 11 -38.59 1.18 5.49
N ILE A 12 -37.88 2.28 5.24
CA ILE A 12 -38.49 3.54 4.80
C ILE A 12 -37.63 4.08 3.65
N LEU A 13 -38.10 3.85 2.42
CA LEU A 13 -37.56 4.43 1.19
C LEU A 13 -38.48 5.59 0.80
N LEU A 14 -38.04 6.83 0.98
CA LEU A 14 -38.74 8.02 0.48
C LEU A 14 -38.18 8.36 -0.90
N LEU A 15 -38.85 7.90 -1.95
CA LEU A 15 -38.65 8.37 -3.33
C LEU A 15 -39.60 9.54 -3.59
N SER A 16 -39.07 10.76 -3.52
CA SER A 16 -39.75 11.96 -4.00
C SER A 16 -39.52 12.12 -5.50
N PHE A 17 -40.63 12.08 -6.25
CA PHE A 17 -40.72 12.43 -7.66
C PHE A 17 -40.35 13.90 -7.90
N SER A 18 -39.59 14.17 -8.95
CA SER A 18 -39.64 15.47 -9.64
C SER A 18 -39.44 15.24 -11.13
N LEU A 19 -40.56 15.33 -11.84
CA LEU A 19 -40.67 15.38 -13.30
C LEU A 19 -40.39 16.82 -13.74
N PHE A 20 -39.38 17.02 -14.58
CA PHE A 20 -39.28 18.15 -15.52
C PHE A 20 -38.97 17.51 -16.89
N ALA A 21 -39.97 17.43 -17.78
CA ALA A 21 -40.44 18.46 -18.69
C ALA A 21 -39.58 18.57 -19.96
N CYS A 22 -40.22 18.24 -21.08
CA CYS A 22 -39.72 18.19 -22.44
C CYS A 22 -39.17 19.52 -22.97
N GLY A 23 -38.19 19.43 -23.87
CA GLY A 23 -37.74 20.53 -24.72
C GLY A 23 -37.11 20.02 -26.01
N VAL A 24 -37.95 19.75 -27.02
CA VAL A 24 -37.55 19.55 -28.42
C VAL A 24 -37.17 20.90 -29.02
N LYS A 25 -36.03 21.00 -29.71
CA LYS A 25 -35.84 21.95 -30.82
C LYS A 25 -34.65 21.57 -31.71
N GLY A 26 -34.95 21.42 -33.00
CA GLY A 26 -34.07 21.86 -34.09
C GLY A 26 -33.10 20.84 -34.65
N ASN A 27 -33.56 20.07 -35.64
CA ASN A 27 -32.71 19.42 -36.62
C ASN A 27 -32.36 20.44 -37.72
N GLN A 28 -31.09 20.72 -37.97
CA GLN A 28 -30.62 21.19 -39.27
C GLN A 28 -29.32 20.46 -39.63
N GLN A 29 -29.40 19.74 -40.75
CA GLN A 29 -28.31 19.08 -41.44
C GLN A 29 -27.44 20.12 -42.15
N GLN A 30 -26.12 19.91 -42.13
CA GLN A 30 -25.22 20.28 -43.22
C GLN A 30 -24.01 19.32 -43.21
N GLN A 31 -23.70 18.78 -44.38
CA GLN A 31 -22.60 17.86 -44.72
C GLN A 31 -21.67 18.60 -45.71
N PRO A 32 -20.51 18.05 -46.12
CA PRO A 32 -19.26 17.91 -45.38
C PRO A 32 -18.11 18.74 -46.01
N GLY A 33 -17.05 18.95 -45.22
CA GLY A 33 -15.67 18.97 -45.72
C GLY A 33 -15.05 20.33 -46.04
N GLN A 34 -14.25 20.86 -45.12
CA GLN A 34 -12.97 21.51 -45.42
C GLN A 34 -11.99 21.19 -44.28
N LYS A 35 -10.83 20.62 -44.63
CA LYS A 35 -9.66 20.51 -43.75
C LYS A 35 -9.01 21.90 -43.73
N GLU A 36 -8.95 22.51 -42.56
CA GLU A 36 -7.98 23.57 -42.30
C GLU A 36 -7.23 23.24 -41.01
N GLU A 37 -5.92 23.17 -41.21
CA GLU A 37 -4.87 22.95 -40.25
C GLU A 37 -4.72 24.21 -39.41
N GLN A 38 -5.07 24.13 -38.13
CA GLN A 38 -4.73 25.14 -37.14
C GLN A 38 -3.89 24.48 -36.05
N GLN A 39 -2.59 24.73 -36.12
CA GLN A 39 -1.62 24.45 -35.08
C GLN A 39 -2.02 25.22 -33.81
N GLN A 40 -2.27 24.47 -32.75
CA GLN A 40 -2.43 24.97 -31.38
C GLN A 40 -1.34 24.29 -30.53
N PRO A 41 -0.67 25.03 -29.64
CA PRO A 41 0.71 24.79 -29.27
C PRO A 41 0.90 23.54 -28.41
N ALA A 42 2.03 22.87 -28.66
CA ALA A 42 2.64 21.93 -27.74
C ALA A 42 3.01 22.63 -26.43
N GLY A 43 2.83 21.91 -25.33
CA GLY A 43 3.48 22.22 -24.05
C GLY A 43 2.56 22.86 -23.02
N GLU A 44 1.54 22.13 -22.60
CA GLU A 44 1.17 22.13 -21.19
C GLU A 44 1.47 20.72 -20.71
N SER A 45 2.74 20.50 -20.35
CA SER A 45 3.07 19.42 -19.44
C SER A 45 2.23 19.66 -18.20
N ASP A 46 1.37 18.71 -17.86
CA ASP A 46 0.80 18.58 -16.52
C ASP A 46 1.97 18.48 -15.53
N GLU A 47 2.55 19.61 -15.13
CA GLU A 47 3.35 19.75 -13.91
C GLU A 47 2.39 19.70 -12.72
N ALA A 48 1.74 18.56 -12.57
CA ALA A 48 1.10 18.17 -11.34
C ALA A 48 2.21 17.74 -10.36
N ASP A 49 2.72 18.73 -9.63
CA ASP A 49 3.19 18.61 -8.25
C ASP A 49 4.27 17.54 -7.95
N ALA A 50 5.54 17.89 -8.18
CA ALA A 50 6.69 17.06 -7.80
C ALA A 50 6.99 17.11 -6.28
N ASP A 51 5.97 16.86 -5.45
CA ASP A 51 6.04 16.92 -3.98
C ASP A 51 6.37 15.56 -3.33
N SER A 52 6.82 14.58 -4.11
CA SER A 52 7.26 13.26 -3.63
C SER A 52 8.74 12.98 -3.90
N ILE A 53 9.34 12.20 -3.00
CA ILE A 53 10.71 11.71 -3.07
C ILE A 53 10.64 10.22 -3.38
N ILE A 54 11.40 9.75 -4.36
CA ILE A 54 11.44 8.33 -4.69
C ILE A 54 12.68 7.68 -4.09
N TYR A 55 12.47 6.77 -3.15
CA TYR A 55 13.48 5.79 -2.77
C TYR A 55 13.53 4.67 -3.81
N LYS A 56 14.71 4.38 -4.35
CA LYS A 56 14.93 3.30 -5.31
C LYS A 56 15.79 2.21 -4.68
N ASN A 57 15.26 1.00 -4.59
CA ASN A 57 16.04 -0.16 -4.18
C ASN A 57 16.29 -1.05 -5.41
N THR A 58 17.46 -0.86 -6.02
CA THR A 58 17.86 -1.63 -7.21
C THR A 58 18.29 -3.06 -6.90
N SER A 59 18.65 -3.35 -5.65
CA SER A 59 19.04 -4.71 -5.23
C SER A 59 17.87 -5.68 -5.22
N TYR A 60 16.68 -5.21 -4.82
CA TYR A 60 15.48 -6.03 -4.74
C TYR A 60 14.42 -5.70 -5.79
N GLY A 61 14.52 -4.57 -6.49
CA GLY A 61 13.60 -4.25 -7.60
C GLY A 61 12.30 -3.62 -7.14
N PHE A 62 12.38 -2.50 -6.40
CA PHE A 62 11.23 -1.67 -6.09
C PHE A 62 11.59 -0.18 -6.00
N ASN A 63 10.60 0.66 -6.28
CA ASN A 63 10.57 2.06 -5.88
C ASN A 63 9.61 2.22 -4.69
N PHE A 64 9.86 3.22 -3.86
CA PHE A 64 8.97 3.62 -2.77
C PHE A 64 8.79 5.13 -2.78
N SER A 65 7.56 5.60 -2.93
CA SER A 65 7.22 7.02 -2.88
C SER A 65 7.13 7.50 -1.43
N LEU A 66 7.81 8.60 -1.13
CA LEU A 66 7.84 9.24 0.17
C LEU A 66 7.39 10.70 0.05
N PRO A 67 6.69 11.26 1.04
CA PRO A 67 6.38 12.67 1.02
C PRO A 67 7.65 13.53 1.19
N LYS A 68 7.60 14.78 0.74
CA LYS A 68 8.75 15.72 0.75
C LYS A 68 9.41 15.91 2.12
N ASN A 69 8.65 15.87 3.21
CA ASN A 69 9.18 16.01 4.57
C ASN A 69 10.04 14.82 5.02
N TRP A 70 10.04 13.70 4.28
CA TRP A 70 10.99 12.59 4.47
C TRP A 70 12.35 12.85 3.83
N LYS A 71 12.60 14.03 3.25
CA LYS A 71 13.92 14.38 2.71
C LYS A 71 15.01 14.21 3.78
N GLY A 72 16.03 13.41 3.45
CA GLY A 72 17.07 13.03 4.39
C GLY A 72 16.79 11.76 5.19
N TYR A 73 15.78 10.97 4.80
CA TYR A 73 15.59 9.62 5.33
C TYR A 73 16.88 8.79 5.20
N THR A 74 17.03 7.81 6.09
CA THR A 74 18.13 6.84 6.02
C THR A 74 17.58 5.44 5.88
N ILE A 75 18.40 4.50 5.42
CA ILE A 75 18.03 3.09 5.30
C ILE A 75 18.76 2.31 6.39
N VAL A 76 17.99 1.56 7.18
CA VAL A 76 18.52 0.64 8.18
C VAL A 76 18.19 -0.78 7.76
N ASN A 77 19.23 -1.56 7.54
CA ASN A 77 19.10 -2.95 7.13
C ASN A 77 19.22 -3.87 8.33
N SER A 78 18.36 -4.88 8.38
CA SER A 78 18.35 -5.93 9.38
C SER A 78 17.79 -7.22 8.75
N GLN A 79 17.38 -8.18 9.57
CA GLN A 79 16.78 -9.42 9.11
C GLN A 79 15.52 -9.74 9.91
N TRP A 80 14.56 -10.38 9.26
CA TRP A 80 13.45 -11.05 9.94
C TRP A 80 13.78 -12.53 10.13
N GLU A 81 13.13 -13.13 11.13
CA GLU A 81 13.30 -14.53 11.50
C GLU A 81 11.96 -15.27 11.39
N GLY A 82 11.99 -16.41 10.71
CA GLY A 82 10.90 -17.37 10.60
C GLY A 82 11.10 -18.51 11.58
N LEU A 83 10.07 -18.77 12.39
CA LEU A 83 10.08 -19.72 13.49
C LEU A 83 9.33 -20.99 13.12
N ALA A 84 9.86 -22.14 13.53
CA ALA A 84 9.25 -23.45 13.28
C ALA A 84 7.85 -23.53 13.91
N THR A 85 6.89 -24.10 13.16
CA THR A 85 5.55 -24.40 13.66
C THR A 85 5.58 -25.69 14.51
N GLY A 86 5.22 -25.64 15.80
CA GLY A 86 5.09 -26.82 16.67
C GLY A 86 5.42 -26.59 18.15
N ASP A 87 5.22 -27.62 18.99
CA ASP A 87 5.31 -27.58 20.46
C ASP A 87 6.74 -27.54 21.05
N ALA A 88 7.76 -27.21 20.24
CA ALA A 88 9.12 -27.13 20.75
C ALA A 88 9.23 -25.95 21.74
N GLN A 89 9.76 -26.22 22.95
CA GLN A 89 9.92 -25.27 24.05
C GLN A 89 10.63 -23.94 23.66
N GLU A 90 11.36 -23.94 22.55
CA GLU A 90 11.83 -22.75 21.84
C GLU A 90 11.60 -22.96 20.35
N ALA A 91 10.85 -22.06 19.70
CA ALA A 91 10.62 -22.15 18.27
C ALA A 91 11.92 -21.85 17.53
N ALA A 92 12.58 -22.89 17.02
CA ALA A 92 13.84 -22.75 16.30
C ALA A 92 13.67 -21.81 15.10
N ILE A 93 14.66 -20.96 14.86
CA ILE A 93 14.74 -20.16 13.63
C ILE A 93 15.02 -21.12 12.48
N VAL A 94 14.07 -21.25 11.56
CA VAL A 94 14.13 -22.14 10.39
C VAL A 94 14.23 -21.38 9.07
N GLU A 95 14.01 -20.08 9.11
CA GLU A 95 14.06 -19.22 7.93
C GLU A 95 14.52 -17.81 8.33
N THR A 96 15.17 -17.10 7.41
CA THR A 96 15.51 -15.68 7.61
C THR A 96 15.40 -14.93 6.30
N GLY A 97 15.25 -13.62 6.38
CA GLY A 97 15.36 -12.79 5.19
C GLY A 97 15.54 -11.32 5.48
N PRO A 98 15.75 -10.50 4.43
CA PRO A 98 16.06 -9.10 4.59
C PRO A 98 14.89 -8.31 5.16
N MET A 99 15.19 -7.43 6.11
CA MET A 99 14.29 -6.39 6.61
C MET A 99 14.92 -5.03 6.34
N ILE A 100 14.18 -4.17 5.63
CA ILE A 100 14.57 -2.81 5.31
C ILE A 100 13.70 -1.88 6.15
N SER A 101 14.30 -0.91 6.85
CA SER A 101 13.57 0.15 7.53
C SER A 101 13.94 1.50 6.91
N ILE A 102 12.95 2.17 6.33
CA ILE A 102 13.10 3.56 5.88
C ILE A 102 12.91 4.42 7.12
N ARG A 103 14.01 5.00 7.59
CA ARG A 103 14.06 5.74 8.85
C ARG A 103 13.79 7.21 8.65
N HIS A 104 12.82 7.72 9.40
CA HIS A 104 12.41 9.11 9.37
C HIS A 104 13.61 10.04 9.67
N PRO A 105 13.81 11.16 8.95
CA PRO A 105 14.97 12.05 9.12
C PRO A 105 15.11 12.65 10.53
N GLN A 106 13.99 12.77 11.26
CA GLN A 106 13.96 13.27 12.64
C GLN A 106 14.04 12.15 13.71
N TRP A 107 14.28 10.90 13.32
CA TRP A 107 14.46 9.82 14.27
C TRP A 107 15.72 10.03 15.11
N THR A 108 15.62 9.82 16.43
CA THR A 108 16.76 9.81 17.36
C THR A 108 16.60 8.71 18.39
N VAL A 109 17.66 8.36 19.12
CA VAL A 109 17.58 7.37 20.21
C VAL A 109 16.65 7.86 21.33
N ASP A 110 16.73 9.15 21.68
CA ASP A 110 15.92 9.74 22.76
C ASP A 110 14.47 10.02 22.35
N ASN A 111 14.23 10.23 21.04
CA ASN A 111 12.91 10.43 20.47
C ASN A 111 12.75 9.57 19.22
N PRO A 112 12.47 8.26 19.40
CA PRO A 112 12.28 7.35 18.28
C PRO A 112 10.96 7.67 17.58
N ARG A 113 11.01 7.75 16.25
CA ARG A 113 9.83 7.86 15.39
C ARG A 113 9.55 6.52 14.70
N GLN A 114 8.33 6.32 14.20
CA GLN A 114 7.99 5.14 13.41
C GLN A 114 8.81 5.13 12.12
N ASP A 115 9.60 4.08 11.93
CA ASP A 115 10.18 3.77 10.62
C ASP A 115 9.11 3.13 9.72
N ILE A 116 9.33 3.12 8.41
CA ILE A 116 8.54 2.30 7.47
C ILE A 116 9.27 0.97 7.27
N PRO A 117 8.81 -0.15 7.85
CA PRO A 117 9.45 -1.44 7.68
C PRO A 117 8.96 -2.16 6.43
N LEU A 118 9.88 -2.78 5.70
CA LEU A 118 9.64 -3.62 4.55
C LEU A 118 10.40 -4.94 4.71
N MET A 119 9.63 -6.01 4.80
CA MET A 119 10.15 -7.37 4.72
C MET A 119 10.30 -7.76 3.25
N VAL A 120 11.44 -8.36 2.92
CA VAL A 120 11.68 -8.93 1.60
C VAL A 120 11.64 -10.44 1.71
N PHE A 121 10.79 -11.08 0.92
CA PHE A 121 10.69 -12.52 0.80
C PHE A 121 11.04 -12.94 -0.61
N THR A 122 11.70 -14.09 -0.79
CA THR A 122 11.60 -14.80 -2.07
C THR A 122 10.19 -15.36 -2.25
N THR A 123 9.76 -15.62 -3.49
CA THR A 123 8.45 -16.25 -3.75
C THR A 123 8.28 -17.59 -3.02
N ILE A 124 9.37 -18.37 -2.89
CA ILE A 124 9.36 -19.65 -2.17
C ILE A 124 9.12 -19.45 -0.66
N GLN A 125 9.80 -18.47 -0.06
CA GLN A 125 9.60 -18.12 1.35
C GLN A 125 8.19 -17.61 1.61
N TRP A 126 7.68 -16.73 0.74
CA TRP A 126 6.31 -16.20 0.85
C TRP A 126 5.27 -17.33 0.80
N ASN A 127 5.35 -18.23 -0.18
CA ASN A 127 4.42 -19.37 -0.28
C ASN A 127 4.52 -20.29 0.94
N SER A 128 5.73 -20.54 1.43
CA SER A 128 5.94 -21.37 2.63
C SER A 128 5.35 -20.73 3.89
N LEU A 129 5.38 -19.40 4.00
CA LEU A 129 4.71 -18.63 5.05
C LEU A 129 3.18 -18.76 4.94
N GLN A 130 2.61 -18.63 3.73
CA GLN A 130 1.17 -18.79 3.52
C GLN A 130 0.68 -20.22 3.81
N GLU A 131 1.54 -21.22 3.59
CA GLU A 131 1.29 -22.63 3.91
C GLU A 131 1.53 -22.97 5.40
N ASN A 132 1.84 -21.99 6.25
CA ASN A 132 2.14 -22.15 7.68
C ASN A 132 3.31 -23.10 7.99
N LYS A 133 4.26 -23.26 7.06
CA LYS A 133 5.48 -24.05 7.29
C LYS A 133 6.40 -23.43 8.33
N PHE A 134 6.31 -22.12 8.49
CA PHE A 134 6.90 -21.33 9.56
C PHE A 134 5.99 -20.13 9.85
N HIS A 135 6.23 -19.44 10.96
CA HIS A 135 5.54 -18.19 11.30
C HIS A 135 6.54 -17.09 11.64
N ILE A 136 6.09 -15.83 11.60
CA ILE A 136 6.92 -14.66 11.91
C ILE A 136 6.35 -13.96 13.13
N GLY A 137 7.17 -13.83 14.16
CA GLY A 137 6.76 -13.29 15.44
C GLY A 137 5.62 -14.11 16.09
N ALA A 138 5.01 -13.52 17.12
CA ALA A 138 3.94 -14.14 17.90
C ALA A 138 2.54 -13.61 17.56
N ALA A 139 2.42 -12.76 16.53
CA ALA A 139 1.14 -12.18 16.17
C ALA A 139 0.20 -13.24 15.55
N PRO A 140 -1.12 -13.20 15.82
CA PRO A 140 -2.08 -14.13 15.23
C PRO A 140 -2.40 -13.80 13.76
N ILE A 141 -1.70 -12.84 13.17
CA ILE A 141 -1.83 -12.41 11.78
C ILE A 141 -0.42 -12.32 11.19
N GLY A 142 -0.29 -12.66 9.91
CA GLY A 142 0.96 -12.59 9.18
C GLY A 142 1.27 -11.20 8.63
N PRO A 143 2.47 -11.03 8.02
CA PRO A 143 2.80 -9.87 7.21
C PRO A 143 1.77 -9.63 6.10
N LYS A 144 1.55 -8.36 5.74
CA LYS A 144 0.65 -7.93 4.65
C LYS A 144 1.47 -7.66 3.39
N GLU A 145 1.15 -8.30 2.27
CA GLU A 145 1.77 -7.98 0.98
C GLU A 145 1.53 -6.52 0.58
N LEU A 146 2.59 -5.85 0.14
CA LEU A 146 2.58 -4.50 -0.44
C LEU A 146 2.76 -4.53 -1.96
N GLY A 147 3.38 -5.57 -2.49
CA GLY A 147 3.59 -5.80 -3.91
C GLY A 147 4.66 -6.85 -4.16
N SER A 148 4.84 -7.26 -5.42
CA SER A 148 5.79 -8.30 -5.79
C SER A 148 6.35 -8.08 -7.20
N ASN A 149 7.54 -8.61 -7.43
CA ASN A 149 8.17 -8.70 -8.75
C ASN A 149 8.51 -10.17 -9.07
N ALA A 150 9.25 -10.43 -10.14
CA ALA A 150 9.54 -11.81 -10.57
C ALA A 150 10.30 -12.65 -9.53
N LYS A 151 11.02 -12.01 -8.58
CA LYS A 151 11.89 -12.69 -7.61
C LYS A 151 11.41 -12.57 -6.17
N TYR A 152 10.78 -11.45 -5.84
CA TYR A 152 10.53 -11.07 -4.46
C TYR A 152 9.09 -10.63 -4.21
N VAL A 153 8.64 -10.90 -2.99
CA VAL A 153 7.43 -10.33 -2.40
C VAL A 153 7.85 -9.34 -1.31
N PHE A 154 7.30 -8.14 -1.37
CA PHE A 154 7.50 -7.08 -0.38
C PHE A 154 6.31 -7.04 0.56
N ALA A 155 6.55 -7.09 1.86
CA ALA A 155 5.46 -7.11 2.83
C ALA A 155 5.73 -6.23 4.04
N LEU A 156 4.64 -5.75 4.64
CA LEU A 156 4.63 -5.01 5.88
C LEU A 156 4.53 -6.00 7.05
N PRO A 157 5.37 -5.90 8.09
CA PRO A 157 5.26 -6.76 9.27
C PRO A 157 3.89 -6.64 9.93
N ALA A 158 3.43 -7.75 10.50
CA ALA A 158 2.24 -7.74 11.33
C ALA A 158 2.42 -6.76 12.49
N ARG A 159 1.40 -5.93 12.76
CA ARG A 159 1.35 -5.05 13.95
C ARG A 159 2.57 -4.12 14.08
N TYR A 160 3.17 -3.72 12.96
CA TYR A 160 4.41 -2.92 12.93
C TYR A 160 4.33 -1.58 13.69
N ASN A 161 3.12 -1.04 13.88
CA ASN A 161 2.82 0.20 14.59
C ASN A 161 2.03 -0.01 15.90
N PHE A 162 1.95 -1.24 16.44
CA PHE A 162 1.09 -1.56 17.59
C PHE A 162 1.48 -0.84 18.89
N ALA A 163 2.72 -0.38 19.00
CA ALA A 163 3.18 0.45 20.12
C ALA A 163 2.78 1.94 19.99
N PHE A 164 2.12 2.33 18.90
CA PHE A 164 1.75 3.70 18.58
C PHE A 164 2.91 4.71 18.74
N PRO A 165 4.11 4.44 18.19
CA PRO A 165 5.26 5.34 18.35
C PRO A 165 5.02 6.66 17.61
N THR A 166 5.76 7.70 17.97
CA THR A 166 5.60 9.03 17.36
C THR A 166 5.70 8.95 15.83
N GLY A 167 4.69 9.48 15.14
CA GLY A 167 4.63 9.48 13.67
C GLY A 167 4.06 8.20 13.04
N TYR A 168 3.42 7.32 13.82
CA TYR A 168 2.81 6.11 13.24
C TYR A 168 1.64 6.44 12.30
N GLU A 169 0.86 7.49 12.58
CA GLU A 169 -0.26 7.91 11.72
C GLU A 169 0.24 8.40 10.36
N GLU A 170 1.34 9.14 10.34
CA GLU A 170 2.01 9.56 9.10
C GLU A 170 2.46 8.34 8.28
N VAL A 171 3.00 7.31 8.93
CA VAL A 171 3.41 6.08 8.24
C VAL A 171 2.19 5.31 7.71
N GLU A 172 1.10 5.24 8.46
CA GLU A 172 -0.16 4.65 7.98
C GLU A 172 -0.67 5.40 6.73
N GLU A 173 -0.72 6.74 6.77
CA GLU A 173 -1.15 7.56 5.63
C GLU A 173 -0.26 7.31 4.39
N ILE A 174 1.05 7.20 4.57
CA ILE A 174 1.97 6.86 3.47
C ILE A 174 1.63 5.49 2.88
N LEU A 175 1.40 4.49 3.72
CA LEU A 175 1.14 3.11 3.30
C LEU A 175 -0.25 2.92 2.66
N GLU A 176 -1.27 3.67 3.12
CA GLU A 176 -2.62 3.68 2.53
C GLU A 176 -2.62 4.18 1.08
N ASN A 177 -1.65 5.03 0.72
CA ASN A 177 -1.47 5.55 -0.64
C ASN A 177 -0.71 4.59 -1.60
N ASN A 178 -0.50 3.33 -1.21
CA ASN A 178 0.19 2.30 -2.01
C ASN A 178 1.55 2.76 -2.58
N PRO A 179 2.49 3.15 -1.70
CA PRO A 179 3.71 3.87 -2.07
C PRO A 179 4.75 2.97 -2.74
N LEU A 180 4.62 1.64 -2.59
CA LEU A 180 5.54 0.67 -3.15
C LEU A 180 5.15 0.35 -4.60
N GLN A 181 6.13 0.48 -5.49
CA GLN A 181 5.99 0.15 -6.91
C GLN A 181 7.08 -0.86 -7.27
N PRO A 182 6.73 -2.16 -7.47
CA PRO A 182 7.69 -3.16 -7.92
C PRO A 182 8.22 -2.80 -9.31
N VAL A 183 9.51 -3.01 -9.54
CA VAL A 183 10.15 -2.76 -10.83
C VAL A 183 11.17 -3.83 -11.16
N GLU A 184 11.32 -4.11 -12.44
CA GLU A 184 12.42 -4.91 -12.97
C GLU A 184 13.53 -3.96 -13.39
N TYR A 185 14.67 -3.98 -12.71
CA TYR A 185 15.85 -3.26 -13.17
C TYR A 185 16.65 -4.15 -14.14
N PRO A 186 17.20 -3.59 -15.22
CA PRO A 186 18.01 -4.31 -16.20
C PRO A 186 19.31 -4.85 -15.61
#